data_AF-A0A9D6XXS8-F1
#
_entry.id   AF-A0A9D6XXS8-F1
#
_cell.length_a   1.000
_cell.length_b   1.000
_cell.length_c   1.000
_cell.angle_alpha   90.00
_cell.angle_beta   90.00
_cell.angle_gamma   90.00
#
_symmetry.space_group_name_H-M   'P 1'
#
loop_
_entity.id
_entity.type
_entity.pdbx_description
1 polymer ?
#
loop_
_entity_poly.entity_id
_entity_poly.type
_entity_poly.pdbx_seq_one_letter_code
_entity_poly.pdbx_strand_id
1 'polypeptide(L)'
;MLRKTLLAGAVASTLAVPGAVLAAEPASPHTFAANVGLYSQYIFRGLTQTNRDPAVQGGFDYSYNFGPASFYLGTWLSNIAWLRDGGQYSSSSLENDWYAGVKGNFGASDLSYDIGFLYYYYPGTIIPVAGEKGDTQELYGAVGWKWFAAKYSYSISNKTFAVRDSSGTWYLDLSATVPLGDSGLSLIAHWGDQKYQGTDPRNVGGASNDALYSYQDWKLGAIYDLGKASNVLKGATLGAYYTDTSGANPLGYGSVAEGGVFPRNIADGQFTVYFQKAF
;
A
#
# COMPACT_ATOMS: atom_id res chain seq x y z
N MET A 1 31.20 16.03 11.57
CA MET A 1 30.84 15.44 10.26
C MET A 1 29.57 14.62 10.44
N LEU A 2 28.42 15.14 10.01
CA LEU A 2 27.11 14.51 10.24
C LEU A 2 26.95 13.23 9.40
N ARG A 3 26.86 12.07 10.07
CA ARG A 3 26.39 10.82 9.48
C ARG A 3 24.87 10.89 9.36
N LYS A 4 24.34 11.20 8.17
CA LYS A 4 22.90 11.12 7.90
C LYS A 4 22.54 9.64 7.68
N THR A 5 22.07 8.98 8.73
CA THR A 5 21.41 7.67 8.62
C THR A 5 19.92 7.93 8.45
N LEU A 6 19.39 7.77 7.23
CA LEU A 6 17.96 7.83 6.96
C LEU A 6 17.43 6.40 6.88
N LEU A 7 16.87 5.92 7.98
CA LEU A 7 16.06 4.69 8.02
C LEU A 7 14.61 5.12 7.74
N ALA A 8 14.16 4.99 6.49
CA ALA A 8 12.74 5.10 6.16
C ALA A 8 12.16 3.67 6.12
N GLY A 9 11.41 3.30 7.16
CA GLY A 9 10.64 2.06 7.19
C GLY A 9 9.56 2.09 6.12
N ALA A 10 9.56 1.07 5.26
CA ALA A 10 8.56 0.87 4.22
C ALA A 10 7.18 0.64 4.87
N VAL A 11 6.34 1.67 4.85
CA VAL A 11 4.88 1.49 4.92
C VAL A 11 4.46 1.00 3.54
N ALA A 12 3.57 0.00 3.50
CA ALA A 12 2.95 -0.57 2.30
C ALA A 12 2.12 0.48 1.53
N SER A 13 2.85 1.38 0.89
CA SER A 13 2.50 2.33 -0.15
C SER A 13 3.84 2.56 -0.83
N THR A 14 4.10 1.87 -1.94
CA THR A 14 5.38 1.83 -2.66
C THR A 14 5.81 3.23 -3.12
N LEU A 15 6.42 3.95 -2.19
CA LEU A 15 7.19 5.18 -2.33
C LEU A 15 8.36 5.04 -1.38
N ALA A 16 9.32 4.19 -1.77
CA ALA A 16 10.64 4.22 -1.17
C ALA A 16 11.27 5.58 -1.53
N VAL A 17 11.18 6.55 -0.63
CA VAL A 17 11.91 7.83 -0.75
C VAL A 17 13.40 7.50 -0.92
N PRO A 18 14.10 8.03 -1.95
CA PRO A 18 15.52 7.78 -2.10
C PRO A 18 16.30 8.44 -0.95
N GLY A 19 16.91 7.61 -0.10
CA GLY A 19 17.96 8.06 0.81
C GLY A 19 19.22 8.38 0.01
N ALA A 20 19.70 9.62 0.08
CA ALA A 20 20.95 10.03 -0.54
C ALA A 20 22.14 9.22 0.04
N VAL A 21 22.89 8.55 -0.83
CA VAL A 21 24.12 7.83 -0.48
C VAL A 21 25.32 8.76 -0.68
N LEU A 22 26.09 9.01 0.38
CA LEU A 22 27.46 9.51 0.30
C LEU A 22 28.40 8.33 0.04
N ALA A 23 29.33 8.53 -0.91
CA ALA A 23 30.31 7.56 -1.36
C ALA A 23 31.20 7.00 -0.23
N ALA A 24 31.22 5.68 -0.08
CA ALA A 24 32.21 4.90 0.66
C ALA A 24 32.26 3.47 0.08
N GLU A 25 33.33 3.13 -0.65
CA GLU A 25 33.57 1.89 -1.43
C GLU A 25 32.42 1.50 -2.39
N PRO A 26 32.63 0.71 -3.46
CA PRO A 26 31.47 0.23 -4.22
C PRO A 26 30.79 -0.81 -3.33
N ALA A 27 29.82 -0.36 -2.53
CA ALA A 27 28.74 -1.23 -2.09
C ALA A 27 28.29 -2.01 -3.32
N SER A 28 28.21 -3.32 -3.20
CA SER A 28 27.69 -4.19 -4.26
C SER A 28 26.52 -3.48 -4.96
N PRO A 29 26.49 -3.41 -6.30
CA PRO A 29 25.35 -2.79 -6.99
C PRO A 29 24.05 -3.54 -6.68
N HIS A 30 24.16 -4.78 -6.20
CA HIS A 30 23.08 -5.59 -5.65
C HIS A 30 22.87 -5.31 -4.17
N THR A 31 21.62 -5.07 -3.79
CA THR A 31 21.18 -4.94 -2.40
C THR A 31 19.96 -5.81 -2.14
N PHE A 32 19.85 -6.31 -0.91
CA PHE A 32 18.70 -7.04 -0.42
C PHE A 32 18.18 -6.33 0.82
N ALA A 33 16.85 -6.27 0.97
CA ALA A 33 16.21 -5.75 2.17
C ALA A 33 15.05 -6.65 2.54
N ALA A 34 14.79 -6.77 3.84
CA ALA A 34 13.62 -7.49 4.33
C ALA A 34 12.95 -6.70 5.44
N ASN A 35 11.66 -6.93 5.66
CA ASN A 35 10.97 -6.36 6.79
C ASN A 35 9.82 -7.25 7.29
N VAL A 36 9.47 -7.06 8.55
CA VAL A 36 8.30 -7.70 9.17
C VAL A 36 7.68 -6.72 10.16
N GLY A 37 6.35 -6.72 10.27
CA GLY A 37 5.64 -5.91 11.23
C GLY A 37 4.35 -6.55 11.70
N LEU A 38 3.93 -6.12 12.89
CA LEU A 38 2.65 -6.43 13.51
C LEU A 38 1.84 -5.15 13.59
N TYR A 39 0.64 -5.22 13.06
CA TYR A 39 -0.30 -4.11 12.95
C TYR A 39 -1.57 -4.47 13.70
N SER A 40 -2.22 -3.49 14.33
CA SER A 40 -3.57 -3.69 14.87
C SER A 40 -4.58 -4.04 13.77
N GLN A 41 -4.28 -3.68 12.52
CA GLN A 41 -4.98 -4.11 11.31
C GLN A 41 -4.21 -3.72 10.03
N TYR A 42 -4.53 -4.40 8.93
CA TYR A 42 -4.06 -4.04 7.58
C TYR A 42 -5.05 -3.08 6.89
N ILE A 43 -4.54 -1.91 6.47
CA ILE A 43 -5.25 -0.90 5.67
C ILE A 43 -4.60 -0.81 4.28
N PHE A 44 -5.43 -0.89 3.24
CA PHE A 44 -5.05 -0.65 1.84
C PHE A 44 -6.00 0.39 1.24
N ARG A 45 -5.46 1.51 0.74
CA ARG A 45 -6.25 2.64 0.16
C ARG A 45 -7.46 3.02 1.04
N GLY A 46 -7.20 3.27 2.33
CA GLY A 46 -8.25 3.59 3.31
C GLY A 46 -9.11 2.42 3.82
N LEU A 47 -9.17 1.30 3.10
CA LEU A 47 -10.02 0.16 3.44
C LEU A 47 -9.31 -0.86 4.34
N THR A 48 -9.98 -1.36 5.38
CA THR A 48 -9.44 -2.48 6.16
C THR A 48 -9.53 -3.79 5.39
N GLN A 49 -8.40 -4.46 5.25
CA GLN A 49 -8.28 -5.74 4.53
C GLN A 49 -8.45 -6.94 5.45
N THR A 50 -8.38 -6.69 6.76
CA THR A 50 -8.44 -7.70 7.84
C THR A 50 -9.69 -7.53 8.69
N ASN A 51 -10.66 -6.74 8.19
CA ASN A 51 -11.89 -6.46 8.91
C ASN A 51 -11.58 -5.93 10.34
N ARG A 52 -10.60 -5.06 10.52
CA ARG A 52 -10.17 -4.49 11.82
C ARG A 52 -9.54 -5.48 12.81
N ASP A 53 -9.15 -6.67 12.37
CA ASP A 53 -8.39 -7.62 13.18
C ASP A 53 -6.87 -7.47 12.93
N PRO A 54 -6.00 -7.91 13.85
CA PRO A 54 -4.55 -7.77 13.69
C PRO A 54 -3.98 -8.37 12.41
N ALA A 55 -2.91 -7.74 11.92
CA ALA A 55 -2.21 -8.18 10.71
C ALA A 55 -0.71 -8.35 10.95
N VAL A 56 -0.17 -9.45 10.43
CA VAL A 56 1.27 -9.61 10.21
C VAL A 56 1.55 -9.27 8.76
N GLN A 57 2.53 -8.39 8.56
CA GLN A 57 2.95 -7.93 7.24
C GLN A 57 4.44 -8.10 7.10
N GLY A 58 4.92 -8.38 5.90
CA GLY A 58 6.35 -8.45 5.65
C GLY A 58 6.68 -8.48 4.17
N GLY A 59 7.93 -8.20 3.85
CA GLY A 59 8.37 -8.18 2.47
C GLY A 59 9.86 -8.47 2.32
N PHE A 60 10.23 -8.78 1.09
CA PHE A 60 11.60 -9.02 0.67
C PHE A 60 11.86 -8.35 -0.67
N ASP A 61 12.95 -7.60 -0.73
CA ASP A 61 13.31 -6.77 -1.87
C ASP A 61 14.71 -7.11 -2.36
N TYR A 62 14.86 -7.14 -3.67
CA TYR A 62 16.12 -7.10 -4.38
C TYR A 62 16.20 -5.80 -5.18
N SER A 63 17.36 -5.15 -5.19
CA SER A 63 17.63 -4.00 -6.04
C SER A 63 19.00 -4.06 -6.67
N TYR A 64 19.09 -3.69 -7.94
CA TYR A 64 20.31 -3.55 -8.71
C TYR A 64 20.49 -2.11 -9.19
N ASN A 65 21.50 -1.43 -8.66
CA ASN A 65 21.89 -0.08 -9.04
C ASN A 65 22.80 -0.13 -10.28
N PHE A 66 22.38 0.53 -11.36
CA PHE A 66 23.13 0.61 -12.62
C PHE A 66 23.55 2.05 -12.94
N GLY A 67 23.72 2.89 -11.92
CA GLY A 67 24.19 4.27 -12.02
C GLY A 67 23.08 5.27 -11.70
N PRO A 68 22.47 5.92 -12.73
CA PRO A 68 21.47 6.97 -12.52
C PRO A 68 20.09 6.43 -12.05
N ALA A 69 19.92 5.11 -12.07
CA ALA A 69 18.69 4.42 -11.70
C ALA A 69 18.98 3.04 -11.09
N SER A 70 17.94 2.47 -10.49
CA SER A 70 17.95 1.15 -9.88
C SER A 70 16.76 0.35 -10.35
N PHE A 71 17.02 -0.88 -10.81
CA PHE A 71 16.01 -1.89 -11.02
C PHE A 71 15.69 -2.53 -9.67
N TYR A 72 14.44 -2.86 -9.43
CA TYR A 72 14.04 -3.62 -8.25
C TYR A 72 12.96 -4.65 -8.58
N LEU A 73 12.91 -5.67 -7.73
CA LEU A 73 11.94 -6.75 -7.72
C LEU A 73 11.72 -7.12 -6.26
N GLY A 74 10.48 -7.33 -5.85
CA GLY A 74 10.19 -7.77 -4.49
C GLY A 74 8.85 -8.47 -4.37
N THR A 75 8.61 -8.92 -3.15
CA THR A 75 7.34 -9.50 -2.73
C THR A 75 6.92 -8.94 -1.38
N TRP A 76 5.62 -8.78 -1.18
CA TRP A 76 5.01 -8.36 0.07
C TRP A 76 3.87 -9.30 0.43
N LEU A 77 3.69 -9.60 1.72
CA LEU A 77 2.69 -10.54 2.18
C LEU A 77 1.96 -10.02 3.41
N SER A 78 0.66 -10.30 3.50
CA SER A 78 -0.10 -10.14 4.73
C SER A 78 -1.32 -11.04 4.82
N ASN A 79 -1.79 -11.28 6.04
CA ASN A 79 -3.12 -11.86 6.22
C ASN A 79 -4.21 -10.88 5.82
N ILE A 80 -5.27 -11.43 5.22
CA ILE A 80 -6.49 -10.71 4.84
C ILE A 80 -7.72 -11.50 5.26
N ALA A 81 -8.87 -10.83 5.24
CA ALA A 81 -10.19 -11.44 5.44
C ALA A 81 -11.21 -10.97 4.40
N TRP A 82 -11.01 -9.82 3.75
CA TRP A 82 -12.02 -9.16 2.93
C TRP A 82 -12.58 -10.01 1.78
N LEU A 83 -11.79 -10.87 1.14
CA LEU A 83 -12.28 -11.75 0.08
C LEU A 83 -13.24 -12.82 0.59
N ARG A 84 -12.98 -13.36 1.79
CA ARG A 84 -13.88 -14.32 2.44
C ARG A 84 -15.11 -13.60 3.00
N ASP A 85 -14.86 -12.53 3.75
CA ASP A 85 -15.86 -11.77 4.47
C ASP A 85 -16.83 -11.05 3.51
N GLY A 86 -16.35 -10.62 2.34
CA GLY A 86 -17.14 -10.06 1.24
C GLY A 86 -17.71 -11.08 0.26
N GLY A 87 -17.69 -12.37 0.61
CA GLY A 87 -18.37 -13.43 -0.13
C GLY A 87 -17.81 -13.78 -1.51
N GLN A 88 -16.54 -13.43 -1.79
CA GLN A 88 -15.87 -13.81 -3.04
C GLN A 88 -15.23 -15.21 -2.95
N TYR A 89 -14.64 -15.52 -1.80
CA TYR A 89 -13.88 -16.75 -1.55
C TYR A 89 -14.48 -17.54 -0.38
N SER A 90 -14.49 -18.87 -0.47
CA SER A 90 -14.85 -19.73 0.67
C SER A 90 -13.66 -19.91 1.62
N SER A 91 -12.44 -19.73 1.09
CA SER A 91 -11.20 -19.67 1.84
C SER A 91 -10.24 -18.71 1.14
N SER A 92 -9.78 -17.69 1.85
CA SER A 92 -8.62 -16.88 1.50
C SER A 92 -8.18 -16.16 2.76
N SER A 93 -6.88 -16.17 3.05
CA SER A 93 -6.33 -15.58 4.27
C SER A 93 -4.98 -14.93 4.05
N LEU A 94 -4.54 -14.80 2.80
CA LEU A 94 -3.23 -14.31 2.42
C LEU A 94 -3.38 -13.44 1.17
N GLU A 95 -2.72 -12.30 1.21
CA GLU A 95 -2.36 -11.49 0.07
C GLU A 95 -0.86 -11.64 -0.13
N ASN A 96 -0.46 -11.90 -1.36
CA ASN A 96 0.94 -11.94 -1.77
C ASN A 96 1.11 -11.07 -3.00
N ASP A 97 1.77 -9.94 -2.82
CA ASP A 97 2.05 -9.01 -3.88
C ASP A 97 3.41 -9.30 -4.47
N TRP A 98 3.50 -9.21 -5.79
CA TRP A 98 4.75 -9.23 -6.54
C TRP A 98 4.90 -7.91 -7.27
N TYR A 99 6.09 -7.35 -7.23
CA TYR A 99 6.34 -6.09 -7.91
C TYR A 99 7.74 -6.04 -8.49
N ALA A 100 7.86 -5.26 -9.56
CA ALA A 100 9.13 -4.92 -10.16
C ALA A 100 9.04 -3.55 -10.81
N GLY A 101 10.17 -2.86 -10.93
CA GLY A 101 10.19 -1.55 -11.55
C GLY A 101 11.58 -0.94 -11.64
N VAL A 102 11.61 0.30 -12.07
CA VAL A 102 12.82 1.12 -12.18
C VAL A 102 12.57 2.45 -11.51
N LYS A 103 13.47 2.82 -10.60
CA LYS A 103 13.43 4.10 -9.89
C LYS A 103 14.76 4.83 -9.99
N GLY A 104 14.73 6.15 -9.89
CA GLY A 104 15.93 6.97 -9.93
C GLY A 104 15.64 8.44 -9.62
N ASN A 105 16.65 9.27 -9.83
CA ASN A 105 16.55 10.71 -9.63
C ASN A 105 16.71 11.43 -10.98
N PHE A 106 16.04 12.57 -11.12
CA PHE A 106 16.25 13.46 -12.26
C PHE A 106 17.55 14.25 -12.02
N GLY A 107 18.65 13.72 -12.55
CA GLY A 107 19.98 14.30 -12.36
C GLY A 107 20.36 14.39 -10.88
N ALA A 108 20.94 15.52 -10.49
CA ALA A 108 21.33 15.79 -9.10
C ALA A 108 20.24 16.48 -8.26
N SER A 109 18.97 16.46 -8.72
CA SER A 109 17.87 17.13 -8.01
C SER A 109 17.24 16.24 -6.92
N ASP A 110 16.45 16.86 -6.04
CA ASP A 110 15.58 16.18 -5.07
C ASP A 110 14.34 15.52 -5.74
N LEU A 111 14.20 15.62 -7.06
CA LEU A 111 13.10 15.03 -7.80
C LEU A 111 13.44 13.59 -8.18
N SER A 112 12.60 12.65 -7.75
CA SER A 112 12.71 11.22 -8.08
C SER A 112 11.57 10.74 -8.96
N TYR A 113 11.77 9.62 -9.63
CA TYR A 113 10.74 8.88 -10.34
C TYR A 113 10.77 7.40 -9.96
N ASP A 114 9.63 6.75 -10.12
CA ASP A 114 9.47 5.30 -10.05
C ASP A 114 8.41 4.87 -11.06
N ILE A 115 8.72 3.89 -11.88
CA ILE A 115 7.78 3.28 -12.82
C ILE A 115 7.82 1.78 -12.58
N GLY A 116 6.66 1.19 -12.33
CA GLY A 116 6.60 -0.18 -11.88
C GLY A 116 5.34 -0.92 -12.28
N PHE A 117 5.37 -2.20 -11.98
CA PHE A 117 4.29 -3.15 -12.13
C PHE A 117 4.00 -3.79 -10.77
N LEU A 118 2.72 -4.03 -10.50
CA LEU A 118 2.21 -4.71 -9.31
C LEU A 118 1.30 -5.86 -9.74
N TYR A 119 1.47 -7.00 -9.10
CA TYR A 119 0.56 -8.13 -9.18
C TYR A 119 0.13 -8.54 -7.78
N TYR A 120 -1.11 -8.23 -7.44
CA TYR A 120 -1.78 -8.64 -6.22
C TYR A 120 -2.30 -10.06 -6.40
N TYR A 121 -1.77 -11.03 -5.66
CA TYR A 121 -2.17 -12.43 -5.75
C TYR A 121 -2.84 -12.90 -4.47
N TYR A 122 -4.03 -13.50 -4.63
CA TYR A 122 -4.86 -13.97 -3.53
C TYR A 122 -5.10 -15.48 -3.63
N PRO A 123 -4.25 -16.30 -2.98
CA PRO A 123 -4.48 -17.73 -2.92
C PRO A 123 -5.74 -18.06 -2.11
N GLY A 124 -6.40 -19.15 -2.51
CA GLY A 124 -7.64 -19.58 -1.87
C GLY A 124 -8.58 -20.32 -2.82
N THR A 125 -9.78 -20.59 -2.32
CA THR A 125 -10.88 -21.20 -3.08
C THR A 125 -11.96 -20.16 -3.33
N ILE A 126 -12.21 -19.84 -4.60
CA ILE A 126 -13.29 -18.93 -5.03
C ILE A 126 -14.64 -19.65 -4.86
N ILE A 127 -15.67 -18.93 -4.41
CA ILE A 127 -17.03 -19.48 -4.33
C ILE A 127 -17.55 -19.69 -5.75
N PRO A 128 -17.94 -20.93 -6.14
CA PRO A 128 -18.48 -21.18 -7.47
C PRO A 128 -19.69 -20.29 -7.77
N VAL A 129 -19.78 -19.80 -9.02
CA VAL A 129 -20.87 -18.97 -9.54
C VAL A 129 -20.94 -17.54 -8.97
N ALA A 130 -20.84 -17.37 -7.65
CA ALA A 130 -21.00 -16.07 -6.99
C ALA A 130 -19.71 -15.25 -6.92
N GLY A 131 -18.56 -15.92 -6.71
CA GLY A 131 -17.27 -15.27 -6.51
C GLY A 131 -16.60 -14.79 -7.80
N GLU A 132 -15.66 -13.89 -7.63
CA GLU A 132 -14.71 -13.48 -8.68
C GLU A 132 -13.29 -13.45 -8.11
N LYS A 133 -12.31 -13.72 -8.97
CA LYS A 133 -10.90 -13.72 -8.58
C LYS A 133 -10.46 -12.29 -8.23
N GLY A 134 -9.88 -12.13 -7.05
CA GLY A 134 -9.40 -10.83 -6.54
C GLY A 134 -8.12 -10.33 -7.19
N ASP A 135 -7.38 -11.23 -7.86
CA ASP A 135 -6.07 -10.93 -8.42
C ASP A 135 -6.11 -9.73 -9.36
N THR A 136 -5.17 -8.82 -9.15
CA THR A 136 -5.14 -7.53 -9.84
C THR A 136 -3.74 -7.24 -10.33
N GLN A 137 -3.65 -6.73 -11.56
CA GLN A 137 -2.42 -6.25 -12.18
C GLN A 137 -2.53 -4.76 -12.39
N GLU A 138 -1.54 -4.01 -11.90
CA GLU A 138 -1.44 -2.57 -12.10
C GLU A 138 -0.08 -2.20 -12.70
N LEU A 139 -0.09 -1.19 -13.56
CA LEU A 139 1.09 -0.39 -13.87
C LEU A 139 1.01 0.90 -13.08
N TYR A 140 2.16 1.45 -12.71
CA TYR A 140 2.18 2.75 -12.04
C TYR A 140 3.36 3.62 -12.47
N GLY A 141 3.15 4.92 -12.32
CA GLY A 141 4.21 5.93 -12.33
C GLY A 141 4.10 6.79 -11.09
N ALA A 142 5.24 7.14 -10.51
CA ALA A 142 5.33 7.98 -9.34
C ALA A 142 6.45 9.00 -9.47
N VAL A 143 6.26 10.14 -8.81
CA VAL A 143 7.25 11.19 -8.64
C VAL A 143 7.36 11.54 -7.17
N GLY A 144 8.59 11.80 -6.72
CA GLY A 144 8.88 12.21 -5.35
C GLY A 144 9.63 13.53 -5.35
N TRP A 145 9.32 14.41 -4.39
CA TRP A 145 10.07 15.63 -4.15
C TRP A 145 10.22 15.87 -2.65
N LYS A 146 11.44 15.68 -2.16
CA LYS A 146 11.77 15.78 -0.72
C LYS A 146 10.88 14.87 0.13
N TRP A 147 9.91 15.47 0.82
CA TRP A 147 8.99 14.82 1.74
C TRP A 147 7.62 14.55 1.12
N PHE A 148 7.39 14.98 -0.12
CA PHE A 148 6.18 14.74 -0.88
C PHE A 148 6.36 13.65 -1.91
N ALA A 149 5.27 12.98 -2.24
CA ALA A 149 5.20 12.07 -3.36
C ALA A 149 3.80 12.04 -3.97
N ALA A 150 3.76 11.73 -5.26
CA ALA A 150 2.55 11.47 -6.00
C ALA A 150 2.73 10.17 -6.78
N LYS A 151 1.75 9.26 -6.72
CA LYS A 151 1.74 8.01 -7.48
C LYS A 151 0.41 7.82 -8.17
N TYR A 152 0.45 7.44 -9.44
CA TYR A 152 -0.71 7.06 -10.22
C TYR A 152 -0.62 5.59 -10.60
N SER A 153 -1.55 4.78 -10.10
CA SER A 153 -1.72 3.36 -10.39
C SER A 153 -2.86 3.17 -11.39
N TYR A 154 -2.67 2.31 -12.39
CA TYR A 154 -3.65 1.98 -13.42
C TYR A 154 -3.80 0.47 -13.55
N SER A 155 -5.01 -0.04 -13.31
CA SER A 155 -5.32 -1.46 -13.46
C SER A 155 -5.40 -1.85 -14.93
N ILE A 156 -4.58 -2.81 -15.31
CA ILE A 156 -4.63 -3.47 -16.62
C ILE A 156 -5.47 -4.76 -16.58
N SER A 157 -5.96 -5.14 -15.40
CA SER A 157 -6.93 -6.22 -15.23
C SER A 157 -8.36 -5.74 -15.50
N ASN A 158 -9.21 -6.62 -16.03
CA ASN A 158 -10.65 -6.37 -16.21
C ASN A 158 -11.52 -6.87 -15.03
N LYS A 159 -10.86 -7.20 -13.91
CA LYS A 159 -11.41 -7.82 -12.71
C LYS A 159 -10.80 -7.24 -11.42
N THR A 160 -10.54 -5.93 -11.43
CA THR A 160 -9.82 -5.19 -10.40
C THR A 160 -10.44 -5.42 -9.03
N PHE A 161 -9.69 -6.06 -8.14
CA PHE A 161 -10.10 -6.45 -6.80
C PHE A 161 -11.48 -7.15 -6.79
N ALA A 162 -11.64 -8.13 -7.68
CA ALA A 162 -12.85 -8.91 -7.88
C ALA A 162 -14.07 -8.15 -8.46
N VAL A 163 -13.93 -6.89 -8.87
CA VAL A 163 -14.98 -6.13 -9.58
C VAL A 163 -14.87 -6.40 -11.09
N ARG A 164 -15.90 -6.94 -11.73
CA ARG A 164 -15.89 -7.27 -13.17
C ARG A 164 -16.09 -6.02 -14.04
N ASP A 165 -15.66 -6.13 -15.30
CA ASP A 165 -15.77 -5.05 -16.29
C ASP A 165 -15.16 -3.75 -15.75
N SER A 166 -13.94 -3.85 -15.22
CA SER A 166 -13.27 -2.78 -14.49
C SER A 166 -11.98 -2.30 -15.13
N SER A 167 -11.72 -2.68 -16.39
CA SER A 167 -10.55 -2.23 -17.13
C SER A 167 -10.50 -0.70 -17.16
N GLY A 168 -9.34 -0.13 -16.84
CA GLY A 168 -9.17 1.32 -16.73
C GLY A 168 -9.44 1.92 -15.36
N THR A 169 -9.75 1.08 -14.37
CA THR A 169 -9.75 1.49 -12.96
C THR A 169 -8.38 2.04 -12.56
N TRP A 170 -8.35 3.15 -11.83
CA TRP A 170 -7.12 3.83 -11.44
C TRP A 170 -7.16 4.35 -10.01
N TYR A 171 -5.98 4.67 -9.49
CA TYR A 171 -5.79 5.26 -8.17
C TYR A 171 -4.72 6.35 -8.21
N LEU A 172 -5.03 7.51 -7.64
CA LEU A 172 -4.06 8.58 -7.40
C LEU A 172 -3.76 8.65 -5.90
N ASP A 173 -2.48 8.57 -5.55
CA ASP A 173 -1.94 8.77 -4.19
C ASP A 173 -1.18 10.08 -4.14
N LEU A 174 -1.50 10.93 -3.16
CA LEU A 174 -0.69 12.07 -2.77
C LEU A 174 -0.30 11.92 -1.30
N SER A 175 1.00 11.90 -1.02
CA SER A 175 1.50 11.62 0.33
C SER A 175 2.63 12.55 0.75
N ALA A 176 2.74 12.72 2.07
CA ALA A 176 3.77 13.52 2.72
C ALA A 176 4.31 12.81 3.97
N THR A 177 5.63 12.75 4.12
CA THR A 177 6.30 12.28 5.34
C THR A 177 7.30 13.34 5.81
N VAL A 178 6.92 14.10 6.84
CA VAL A 178 7.69 15.25 7.33
C VAL A 178 8.47 14.86 8.59
N PRO A 179 9.80 14.73 8.53
CA PRO A 179 10.60 14.49 9.72
C PRO A 179 10.62 15.73 10.63
N LEU A 180 10.44 15.51 11.94
CA LEU A 180 10.45 16.55 12.96
C LEU A 180 11.86 16.69 13.55
N GLY A 181 12.75 17.30 12.77
CA GLY A 181 14.15 17.49 13.13
C GLY A 181 14.86 16.16 13.38
N ASP A 182 15.77 16.12 14.36
CA ASP A 182 16.55 14.93 14.69
C ASP A 182 15.88 13.97 15.68
N SER A 183 14.65 14.26 16.08
CA SER A 183 13.91 13.57 17.16
C SER A 183 13.65 12.08 16.90
N GLY A 184 13.63 11.67 15.63
CA GLY A 184 13.15 10.35 15.21
C GLY A 184 11.66 10.30 14.91
N LEU A 185 10.93 11.37 15.23
CA LEU A 185 9.50 11.48 14.94
C LEU A 185 9.30 12.05 13.53
N SER A 186 8.39 11.47 12.76
CA SER A 186 7.91 11.96 11.48
C SER A 186 6.39 12.04 11.49
N LEU A 187 5.82 13.09 10.91
CA LEU A 187 4.39 13.17 10.64
C LEU A 187 4.11 12.63 9.25
N ILE A 188 3.03 11.86 9.12
CA ILE A 188 2.56 11.34 7.84
C ILE A 188 1.19 11.90 7.49
N ALA A 189 1.00 12.22 6.23
CA ALA A 189 -0.27 12.58 5.63
C ALA A 189 -0.42 11.90 4.27
N HIS A 190 -1.64 11.51 3.94
CA HIS A 190 -1.99 10.94 2.65
C HIS A 190 -3.42 11.35 2.28
N TRP A 191 -3.64 11.57 0.98
CA TRP A 191 -4.94 11.62 0.34
C TRP A 191 -4.91 10.80 -0.94
N GLY A 192 -5.98 10.03 -1.17
CA GLY A 192 -6.14 9.14 -2.30
C GLY A 192 -7.48 9.32 -3.01
N ASP A 193 -7.52 9.03 -4.32
CA ASP A 193 -8.74 8.95 -5.12
C ASP A 193 -8.73 7.64 -5.93
N GLN A 194 -9.67 6.76 -5.62
CA GLN A 194 -9.90 5.48 -6.30
C GLN A 194 -11.08 5.64 -7.25
N LYS A 195 -10.84 5.43 -8.55
CA LYS A 195 -11.87 5.50 -9.58
C LYS A 195 -12.02 4.19 -10.32
N TYR A 196 -13.18 3.56 -10.14
CA TYR A 196 -13.57 2.37 -10.87
C TYR A 196 -14.23 2.72 -12.20
N GLN A 197 -13.97 1.89 -13.20
CA GLN A 197 -14.55 2.01 -14.54
C GLN A 197 -15.52 0.86 -14.84
N GLY A 198 -16.36 1.07 -15.85
CA GLY A 198 -17.29 0.07 -16.39
C GLY A 198 -18.44 -0.32 -15.45
N THR A 199 -19.05 -1.47 -15.70
CA THR A 199 -20.27 -1.92 -15.00
C THR A 199 -20.23 -3.43 -14.78
N ASP A 200 -19.96 -3.87 -13.55
CA ASP A 200 -20.06 -5.27 -13.18
C ASP A 200 -21.52 -5.74 -13.37
N PRO A 201 -21.77 -6.79 -14.18
CA PRO A 201 -23.11 -7.31 -14.41
C PRO A 201 -23.82 -7.81 -13.14
N ARG A 202 -23.07 -8.01 -12.04
CA ARG A 202 -23.61 -8.39 -10.72
C ARG A 202 -24.16 -7.19 -9.94
N ASN A 203 -23.85 -5.96 -10.34
CA ASN A 203 -24.29 -4.77 -9.61
C ASN A 203 -25.82 -4.65 -9.62
N VAL A 204 -26.37 -4.37 -8.45
CA VAL A 204 -27.83 -4.22 -8.26
C VAL A 204 -28.35 -3.09 -9.16
N GLY A 205 -29.42 -3.37 -9.90
CA GLY A 205 -30.06 -2.37 -10.79
C GLY A 205 -29.19 -1.90 -11.95
N GLY A 206 -28.07 -2.59 -12.25
CA GLY A 206 -27.14 -2.18 -13.31
C GLY A 206 -26.33 -0.92 -12.96
N ALA A 207 -26.14 -0.62 -11.67
CA ALA A 207 -25.31 0.50 -11.23
C ALA A 207 -23.88 0.38 -11.79
N SER A 208 -23.28 1.51 -12.18
CA SER A 208 -21.88 1.54 -12.62
C SER A 208 -20.94 1.18 -11.48
N ASN A 209 -19.75 0.70 -11.83
CA ASN A 209 -18.70 0.42 -10.83
C ASN A 209 -18.27 1.71 -10.11
N ASP A 210 -18.26 2.85 -10.81
CA ASP A 210 -17.95 4.15 -10.20
C ASP A 210 -18.93 4.51 -9.06
N ALA A 211 -20.22 4.27 -9.26
CA ALA A 211 -21.24 4.60 -8.26
C ALA A 211 -21.18 3.73 -6.99
N LEU A 212 -20.59 2.53 -7.08
CA LEU A 212 -20.51 1.58 -5.96
C LEU A 212 -19.13 1.49 -5.32
N TYR A 213 -18.07 1.67 -6.10
CA TYR A 213 -16.71 1.30 -5.69
C TYR A 213 -15.71 2.47 -5.76
N SER A 214 -16.06 3.61 -6.34
CA SER A 214 -15.18 4.78 -6.29
C SER A 214 -15.31 5.52 -4.96
N TYR A 215 -14.19 5.96 -4.41
CA TYR A 215 -14.12 6.70 -3.16
C TYR A 215 -12.80 7.46 -3.07
N GLN A 216 -12.73 8.37 -2.12
CA GLN A 216 -11.48 9.00 -1.71
C GLN A 216 -11.10 8.50 -0.33
N ASP A 217 -9.82 8.48 -0.01
CA ASP A 217 -9.35 8.18 1.33
C ASP A 217 -8.32 9.20 1.81
N TRP A 218 -8.15 9.26 3.12
CA TRP A 218 -7.11 10.07 3.73
C TRP A 218 -6.57 9.41 4.99
N LYS A 219 -5.34 9.81 5.34
CA LYS A 219 -4.64 9.33 6.53
C LYS A 219 -3.81 10.44 7.14
N LEU A 220 -3.82 10.49 8.48
CA LEU A 220 -2.92 11.34 9.27
C LEU A 220 -2.34 10.54 10.43
N GLY A 221 -1.05 10.70 10.67
CA GLY A 221 -0.40 9.95 11.74
C GLY A 221 1.02 10.37 12.02
N ALA A 222 1.70 9.55 12.80
CA ALA A 222 3.09 9.73 13.15
C ALA A 222 3.84 8.39 13.19
N ILE A 223 5.14 8.47 12.91
CA ILE A 223 6.06 7.34 12.93
C ILE A 223 7.26 7.75 13.78
N TYR A 224 7.71 6.86 14.66
CA TYR A 224 8.90 7.04 15.47
C TYR A 224 9.96 5.98 15.14
N ASP A 225 11.17 6.43 14.79
CA ASP A 225 12.35 5.59 14.64
C ASP A 225 12.88 5.21 16.03
N LEU A 226 12.63 3.96 16.43
CA LEU A 226 13.04 3.44 17.74
C LEU A 226 14.57 3.32 17.86
N GLY A 227 15.30 3.35 16.73
CA GLY A 227 16.76 3.44 16.71
C GLY A 227 17.30 4.71 17.38
N LYS A 228 16.49 5.77 17.44
CA LYS A 228 16.84 7.01 18.17
C LYS A 228 16.78 6.85 19.69
N ALA A 229 15.95 5.94 20.17
CA ALA A 229 15.85 5.63 21.60
C ALA A 229 16.92 4.60 22.03
N SER A 230 17.22 3.62 21.17
CA SER A 230 18.22 2.59 21.47
C SER A 230 18.80 1.95 20.21
N ASN A 231 20.12 1.74 20.19
CA ASN A 231 20.81 1.01 19.12
C ASN A 231 20.32 -0.44 18.95
N VAL A 232 19.79 -1.06 20.01
CA VAL A 232 19.21 -2.43 19.94
C VAL A 232 17.95 -2.44 19.07
N LEU A 233 17.25 -1.31 19.00
CA LEU A 233 16.03 -1.14 18.20
C LEU A 233 16.32 -0.50 16.84
N LYS A 234 17.59 -0.44 16.41
CA LYS A 234 17.96 0.15 15.12
C LYS A 234 17.18 -0.52 13.99
N GLY A 235 16.51 0.29 13.17
CA GLY A 235 15.66 -0.19 12.07
C GLY A 235 14.31 -0.75 12.52
N ALA A 236 13.92 -0.55 13.78
CA ALA A 236 12.56 -0.75 14.24
C ALA A 236 11.80 0.58 14.24
N THR A 237 10.52 0.54 13.91
CA THR A 237 9.62 1.69 13.92
C THR A 237 8.37 1.38 14.71
N LEU A 238 7.87 2.40 15.41
CA LEU A 238 6.53 2.42 16.00
C LEU A 238 5.72 3.47 15.26
N GLY A 239 4.56 3.11 14.74
CA GLY A 239 3.70 4.04 14.03
C GLY A 239 2.27 3.98 14.52
N ALA A 240 1.58 5.10 14.35
CA ALA A 240 0.17 5.22 14.66
C ALA A 240 -0.48 6.21 13.69
N TYR A 241 -1.66 5.88 13.18
CA TYR A 241 -2.41 6.76 12.28
C TYR A 241 -3.91 6.55 12.40
N TYR A 242 -4.65 7.59 12.06
CA TYR A 242 -6.07 7.50 11.73
C TYR A 242 -6.23 7.56 10.22
N THR A 243 -7.16 6.78 9.69
CA THR A 243 -7.50 6.72 8.27
C THR A 243 -9.01 6.71 8.13
N ASP A 244 -9.54 7.28 7.05
CA ASP A 244 -10.97 7.28 6.74
C ASP A 244 -11.20 7.36 5.24
N THR A 245 -12.41 7.07 4.81
CA THR A 245 -12.84 7.24 3.42
C THR A 245 -13.98 8.25 3.29
N SER A 246 -14.07 8.87 2.11
CA SER A 246 -15.13 9.81 1.75
C SER A 246 -15.79 9.34 0.46
N GLY A 247 -17.12 9.29 0.45
CA GLY A 247 -17.90 8.87 -0.71
C GLY A 247 -17.95 7.35 -0.93
N ALA A 248 -17.36 6.54 -0.04
CA ALA A 248 -17.49 5.10 -0.10
C ALA A 248 -18.95 4.66 0.05
N ASN A 249 -19.46 3.91 -0.92
CA ASN A 249 -20.84 3.45 -0.93
C ASN A 249 -21.02 2.26 0.03
N PRO A 250 -21.97 2.31 0.98
CA PRO A 250 -22.23 1.18 1.88
C PRO A 250 -22.65 -0.11 1.17
N LEU A 251 -23.25 -0.04 -0.02
CA LEU A 251 -23.54 -1.24 -0.81
C LEU A 251 -22.25 -1.94 -1.29
N GLY A 252 -21.18 -1.18 -1.53
CA GLY A 252 -19.89 -1.69 -1.98
C GLY A 252 -18.96 -2.09 -0.84
N TYR A 253 -18.96 -1.35 0.28
CA TYR A 253 -17.97 -1.49 1.37
C TYR A 253 -18.57 -1.59 2.78
N GLY A 254 -19.87 -1.39 2.91
CA GLY A 254 -20.58 -1.38 4.18
C GLY A 254 -20.83 -2.77 4.73
N SER A 255 -21.29 -2.78 5.98
CA SER A 255 -21.75 -3.98 6.64
C SER A 255 -23.10 -4.46 6.11
N VAL A 256 -23.48 -5.71 6.40
CA VAL A 256 -24.83 -6.23 6.12
C VAL A 256 -25.93 -5.34 6.72
N ALA A 257 -25.69 -4.70 7.87
CA ALA A 257 -26.64 -3.79 8.50
C ALA A 257 -26.84 -2.48 7.71
N GLU A 258 -25.86 -2.10 6.89
CA GLU A 258 -25.90 -0.93 6.01
C GLU A 258 -26.28 -1.29 4.55
N GLY A 259 -26.66 -2.55 4.31
CA GLY A 259 -27.00 -3.07 2.98
C GLY A 259 -25.81 -3.55 2.15
N GLY A 260 -24.61 -3.57 2.73
CA GLY A 260 -23.40 -4.10 2.10
C GLY A 260 -23.23 -5.61 2.31
N VAL A 261 -22.01 -6.09 2.05
CA VAL A 261 -21.68 -7.52 2.06
C VAL A 261 -20.70 -7.92 3.17
N PHE A 262 -20.17 -6.96 3.93
CA PHE A 262 -19.14 -7.24 4.93
C PHE A 262 -19.74 -7.42 6.34
N PRO A 263 -19.01 -8.07 7.27
CA PRO A 263 -19.42 -8.13 8.67
C PRO A 263 -19.36 -6.76 9.37
N ARG A 264 -18.39 -5.93 9.00
CA ARG A 264 -18.25 -4.52 9.43
C ARG A 264 -18.01 -3.67 8.19
N ASN A 265 -18.38 -2.40 8.25
CA ASN A 265 -18.02 -1.45 7.20
C ASN A 265 -16.49 -1.35 7.11
N ILE A 266 -15.92 -1.73 5.97
CA ILE A 266 -14.47 -1.77 5.78
C ILE A 266 -13.89 -0.41 5.37
N ALA A 267 -14.76 0.55 5.02
CA ALA A 267 -14.45 1.91 4.60
C ALA A 267 -14.50 2.92 5.76
N ASP A 268 -15.08 2.55 6.89
CA ASP A 268 -15.18 3.41 8.07
C ASP A 268 -13.81 3.85 8.62
N GLY A 269 -13.83 5.07 9.14
CA GLY A 269 -12.76 5.68 9.92
C GLY A 269 -12.26 4.82 11.07
N GLN A 270 -10.94 4.70 11.18
CA GLN A 270 -10.31 3.85 12.17
C GLN A 270 -8.87 4.21 12.49
N PHE A 271 -8.45 3.81 13.69
CA PHE A 271 -7.09 3.96 14.16
C PHE A 271 -6.29 2.68 13.94
N THR A 272 -5.03 2.83 13.55
CA THR A 272 -4.08 1.73 13.42
C THR A 272 -2.80 2.08 14.16
N VAL A 273 -2.31 1.12 14.95
CA VAL A 273 -0.98 1.14 15.54
C VAL A 273 -0.17 -0.02 15.00
N TYR A 274 1.14 0.16 14.88
CA TYR A 274 2.00 -0.91 14.41
C TYR A 274 3.43 -0.80 14.91
N PHE A 275 4.07 -1.95 14.97
CA PHE A 275 5.51 -2.09 15.15
C PHE A 275 6.09 -2.83 13.95
N GLN A 276 7.19 -2.35 13.39
CA GLN A 276 7.86 -2.98 12.26
C GLN A 276 9.37 -3.00 12.47
N LYS A 277 10.05 -3.99 11.89
CA LYS A 277 11.49 -4.12 11.84
C LYS A 277 11.94 -4.32 10.39
N ALA A 278 12.91 -3.52 9.95
CA ALA A 278 13.65 -3.71 8.71
C ALA A 278 15.03 -4.36 8.99
N PHE A 279 15.52 -5.14 8.02
CA PHE A 279 16.78 -5.87 8.05
C PHE A 279 17.63 -5.52 6.82
#